data_AF-A0A1V4SBX0-F1
#
_entry.id   AF-A0A1V4SBX0-F1
#
_cell.length_a   1.000
_cell.length_b   1.000
_cell.length_c   1.000
_cell.angle_alpha   90.00
_cell.angle_beta   90.00
_cell.angle_gamma   90.00
#
_symmetry.space_group_name_H-M   'P 1'
#
loop_
_entity.id
_entity.type
_entity.pdbx_description
1 polymer ?
#
loop_
_entity_poly.entity_id
_entity_poly.type
_entity_poly.pdbx_seq_one_letter_code
_entity_poly.pdbx_strand_id
1 'polypeptide(L)'
;MLKDLRHIPGIYIPSLFRVHYQPGGPVKGVEPLLQDYQEVRKAIIPDIESFPPPPAPVVPFTGLIHDRLSIEISRGCTRGCRFCQAGMIYRPVRERHPDTILRNAEEALKNTGHEDLSLLSLSCGDYQCLLPLLQALMDRFGDQRVSISLPSLRIDSLDPAWMEQIKRVRKTGFTLAPEAGNDRLRKIINKGLTHEDIITTAQQVFAAGWNLIKLYFMIGLPGERKSDLEDMVSLIREVASIAGKTGRKAKVNASVATFVPKSHTPFMWAPQLSAEEGWERINALRNSLKGSRVRLKWNSPKLSWLEGM
;
A
#
# COMPACT_ATOMS: atom_id res chain seq x y z
N MET A 1 -0.10 -18.28 -35.02
CA MET A 1 -0.70 -17.40 -33.99
C MET A 1 -0.04 -17.55 -32.62
N LEU A 2 -0.27 -18.62 -31.83
CA LEU A 2 0.36 -18.74 -30.49
C LEU A 2 1.89 -18.69 -30.55
N LYS A 3 2.48 -19.42 -31.49
CA LYS A 3 3.93 -19.38 -31.73
C LYS A 3 4.46 -17.96 -31.98
N ASP A 4 3.70 -17.09 -32.64
CA ASP A 4 4.15 -15.74 -32.99
C ASP A 4 4.07 -14.79 -31.79
N LEU A 5 3.08 -14.99 -30.90
CA LEU A 5 2.94 -14.21 -29.67
C LEU A 5 4.13 -14.35 -28.71
N ARG A 6 4.95 -15.41 -28.84
CA ARG A 6 6.14 -15.63 -28.00
C ARG A 6 7.22 -14.55 -28.18
N HIS A 7 7.16 -13.82 -29.28
CA HIS A 7 8.07 -12.71 -29.57
C HIS A 7 7.65 -11.39 -28.91
N ILE A 8 6.46 -11.34 -28.29
CA ILE A 8 5.99 -10.17 -27.54
C ILE A 8 6.43 -10.32 -26.07
N PRO A 9 7.22 -9.38 -25.52
CA PRO A 9 7.63 -9.43 -24.12
C PRO A 9 6.44 -9.52 -23.16
N GLY A 10 6.60 -10.30 -22.09
CA GLY A 10 5.62 -10.42 -21.01
C GLY A 10 4.48 -11.41 -21.27
N ILE A 11 4.32 -11.93 -22.48
CA ILE A 11 3.33 -12.97 -22.77
C ILE A 11 3.88 -14.32 -22.32
N TYR A 12 3.15 -15.02 -21.45
CA TYR A 12 3.42 -16.43 -21.12
C TYR A 12 2.46 -17.31 -21.93
N ILE A 13 2.98 -18.38 -22.55
CA ILE A 13 2.20 -19.30 -23.39
C ILE A 13 2.36 -20.70 -22.81
N PRO A 14 1.45 -21.15 -21.93
CA PRO A 14 1.61 -22.40 -21.19
C PRO A 14 1.87 -23.64 -22.06
N SER A 15 1.24 -23.72 -23.24
CA SER A 15 1.40 -24.86 -24.16
C SER A 15 2.79 -24.97 -24.80
N LEU A 16 3.66 -23.97 -24.64
CA LEU A 16 5.06 -23.99 -25.08
C LEU A 16 6.02 -24.40 -23.95
N PHE A 17 5.48 -24.79 -22.79
CA PHE A 17 6.25 -25.30 -21.65
C PHE A 17 5.64 -26.62 -21.16
N ARG A 18 6.49 -27.54 -20.73
CA ARG A 18 6.10 -28.78 -20.06
C ARG A 18 6.43 -28.67 -18.57
N VAL A 19 5.42 -28.72 -17.73
CA VAL A 19 5.58 -28.70 -16.27
C VAL A 19 5.77 -30.13 -15.78
N HIS A 20 6.87 -30.37 -15.08
CA HIS A 20 7.17 -31.63 -14.42
C HIS A 20 6.80 -31.50 -12.94
N TYR A 21 6.02 -32.44 -12.42
CA TYR A 21 5.59 -32.45 -11.02
C TYR A 21 6.32 -33.55 -10.23
N GLN A 22 6.52 -33.30 -8.93
CA GLN A 22 6.96 -34.30 -7.97
C GLN A 22 5.78 -35.19 -7.54
N PRO A 23 6.03 -36.40 -7.01
CA PRO A 23 4.99 -37.16 -6.30
C PRO A 23 4.34 -36.29 -5.22
N GLY A 24 3.01 -36.19 -5.22
CA GLY A 24 2.26 -35.34 -4.29
C GLY A 24 1.89 -33.95 -4.82
N GLY A 25 2.30 -33.56 -6.03
CA GLY A 25 1.78 -32.38 -6.73
C GLY A 25 2.64 -31.10 -6.81
N PRO A 26 3.74 -30.90 -6.06
CA PRO A 26 4.61 -29.73 -6.26
C PRO A 26 5.30 -29.72 -7.63
N VAL A 27 5.57 -28.52 -8.18
CA VAL A 27 6.33 -28.37 -9.43
C VAL A 27 7.80 -28.74 -9.20
N LYS A 28 8.30 -29.74 -9.92
CA LYS A 28 9.72 -30.14 -9.98
C LYS A 28 10.52 -29.22 -10.89
N GLY A 29 9.93 -28.80 -12.01
CA GLY A 29 10.58 -27.95 -12.99
C GLY A 29 9.66 -27.62 -14.15
N VAL A 30 10.03 -26.61 -14.93
CA VAL A 30 9.33 -26.18 -16.14
C VAL A 30 10.31 -26.25 -17.30
N GLU A 31 10.03 -27.13 -18.25
CA GLU A 31 10.86 -27.38 -19.43
C GLU A 31 10.31 -26.59 -20.63
N PRO A 32 11.08 -25.67 -21.25
CA PRO A 32 10.65 -25.00 -22.47
C PRO A 32 10.68 -25.96 -23.66
N LEU A 33 9.64 -25.91 -24.50
CA LEU A 33 9.51 -26.78 -25.68
C LEU A 33 10.16 -26.20 -26.95
N LEU A 34 10.61 -24.93 -26.89
CA LEU A 34 11.21 -24.22 -28.03
C LEU A 34 12.53 -23.57 -27.60
N GLN A 35 13.57 -23.72 -28.43
CA GLN A 35 14.93 -23.23 -28.14
C GLN A 35 15.01 -21.70 -28.03
N ASP A 36 14.18 -20.96 -28.77
CA ASP A 36 14.16 -19.49 -28.79
C ASP A 36 13.23 -18.87 -27.73
N TYR A 37 12.57 -19.70 -26.91
CA TYR A 37 11.59 -19.26 -25.91
C TYR A 37 11.74 -20.05 -24.61
N GLN A 38 12.90 -19.85 -24.00
CA GLN A 38 13.33 -20.57 -22.79
C GLN A 38 12.75 -19.98 -21.50
N GLU A 39 12.50 -18.67 -21.48
CA GLU A 39 12.01 -17.93 -20.31
C GLU A 39 11.04 -16.83 -20.74
N VAL A 40 10.12 -16.46 -19.83
CA VAL A 40 9.25 -15.29 -20.03
C VAL A 40 9.88 -14.08 -19.38
N ARG A 41 10.25 -13.10 -20.19
CA ARG A 41 10.71 -11.81 -19.69
C ARG A 41 9.53 -10.91 -19.45
N LYS A 42 9.44 -10.37 -18.23
CA LYS A 42 8.43 -9.39 -17.85
C LYS A 42 8.47 -8.17 -18.78
N ALA A 43 7.32 -7.75 -19.28
CA ALA A 43 7.17 -6.47 -19.98
C ALA A 43 7.24 -5.31 -18.99
N ILE A 44 8.11 -4.34 -19.27
CA ILE A 44 8.31 -3.15 -18.45
C ILE A 44 8.27 -1.95 -19.38
N ILE A 45 7.40 -0.99 -19.08
CA ILE A 45 7.43 0.34 -19.69
C ILE A 45 8.62 1.09 -19.06
N PRO A 46 9.71 1.38 -19.79
CA PRO A 46 10.90 1.98 -19.19
C PRO A 46 10.65 3.44 -18.79
N ASP A 47 9.97 4.18 -19.67
CA ASP A 47 9.61 5.58 -19.44
C ASP A 47 8.08 5.71 -19.37
N ILE A 48 7.56 6.02 -18.18
CA ILE A 48 6.12 6.21 -18.00
C ILE A 48 5.63 7.55 -18.56
N GLU A 49 6.50 8.51 -18.86
CA GLU A 49 6.13 9.78 -19.52
C GLU A 49 5.55 9.54 -20.91
N SER A 50 6.07 8.55 -21.64
CA SER A 50 5.56 8.15 -22.96
C SER A 50 4.10 7.66 -22.95
N PHE A 51 3.52 7.40 -21.78
CA PHE A 51 2.13 7.00 -21.58
C PHE A 51 1.44 7.94 -20.59
N PRO A 52 1.06 9.17 -21.01
CA PRO A 52 0.35 10.09 -20.14
C PRO A 52 -1.04 9.53 -19.76
N PRO A 53 -1.56 9.85 -18.56
CA PRO A 53 -2.94 9.56 -18.22
C PRO A 53 -3.90 10.22 -19.23
N PRO A 54 -5.06 9.61 -19.50
CA PRO A 54 -6.02 10.17 -20.44
C PRO A 54 -6.51 11.54 -19.93
N PRO A 55 -6.55 12.58 -20.78
CA PRO A 55 -6.97 13.92 -20.39
C PRO A 55 -8.48 14.02 -20.11
N ALA A 56 -9.28 13.10 -20.64
CA ALA A 56 -10.72 13.02 -20.43
C ALA A 56 -11.09 11.59 -20.02
N PRO A 57 -10.79 11.17 -18.77
CA PRO A 57 -11.21 9.85 -18.30
C PRO A 57 -12.74 9.79 -18.23
N VAL A 58 -13.29 8.59 -18.43
CA VAL A 58 -14.74 8.37 -18.34
C VAL A 58 -15.20 8.69 -16.91
N VAL A 59 -16.18 9.58 -16.78
CA VAL A 59 -16.85 9.91 -15.52
C VAL A 59 -18.16 9.13 -15.43
N PRO A 60 -18.26 8.13 -14.54
CA PRO A 60 -19.49 7.36 -14.37
C PRO A 60 -20.62 8.19 -13.78
N PHE A 61 -21.83 8.04 -14.30
CA PHE A 61 -23.04 8.66 -13.77
C PHE A 61 -23.65 7.86 -12.60
N THR A 62 -22.81 7.44 -11.64
CA THR A 62 -23.21 6.69 -10.45
C THR A 62 -22.21 6.93 -9.32
N GLY A 63 -22.63 6.76 -8.07
CA GLY A 63 -21.72 6.85 -6.93
C GLY A 63 -20.60 5.80 -7.00
N LEU A 64 -19.35 6.25 -6.91
CA LEU A 64 -18.16 5.41 -6.94
C LEU A 64 -17.54 5.23 -5.55
N ILE A 65 -16.90 4.08 -5.32
CA ILE A 65 -16.11 3.84 -4.09
C ILE A 65 -14.91 4.80 -4.02
N HIS A 66 -14.35 5.17 -5.17
CA HIS A 66 -13.28 6.15 -5.31
C HIS A 66 -13.70 7.23 -6.29
N ASP A 67 -14.58 8.11 -5.82
CA ASP A 67 -15.06 9.26 -6.59
C ASP A 67 -14.04 10.41 -6.53
N ARG A 68 -12.97 10.28 -7.31
CA ARG A 68 -11.84 11.22 -7.36
C ARG A 68 -10.98 11.00 -8.59
N LEU A 69 -10.38 12.07 -9.09
CA LEU A 69 -9.37 11.99 -10.13
C LEU A 69 -8.08 11.39 -9.53
N SER A 70 -7.51 10.37 -10.18
CA SER A 70 -6.26 9.75 -9.75
C SER A 70 -5.18 9.93 -10.81
N ILE A 71 -4.03 10.48 -10.43
CA ILE A 71 -2.89 10.70 -11.33
C ILE A 71 -1.69 9.94 -10.81
N GLU A 72 -1.16 9.04 -11.64
CA GLU A 72 0.03 8.27 -11.31
C GLU A 72 1.26 9.18 -11.30
N ILE A 73 1.87 9.36 -10.11
CA ILE A 73 3.11 10.15 -9.96
C ILE A 73 4.35 9.26 -10.07
N SER A 74 4.23 7.99 -9.72
CA SER A 74 5.31 7.00 -9.80
C SER A 74 4.77 5.57 -9.90
N ARG A 75 5.53 4.71 -10.56
CA ARG A 75 5.25 3.27 -10.72
C ARG A 75 6.39 2.44 -10.17
N GLY A 76 6.08 1.64 -9.15
CA GLY A 76 7.05 0.84 -8.41
C GLY A 76 7.23 1.34 -6.97
N CYS A 77 8.02 0.60 -6.21
CA CYS A 77 8.39 0.96 -4.84
C CYS A 77 9.87 0.64 -4.62
N THR A 78 10.63 1.56 -4.04
CA THR A 78 12.05 1.37 -3.70
C THR A 78 12.21 0.44 -2.51
N ARG A 79 11.15 0.26 -1.71
CA ARG A 79 11.14 -0.59 -0.52
C ARG A 79 11.07 -2.07 -0.89
N GLY A 80 11.61 -2.93 -0.02
CA GLY A 80 11.74 -4.38 -0.25
C GLY A 80 10.93 -5.24 0.71
N CYS A 81 9.74 -4.80 1.11
CA CYS A 81 8.89 -5.54 2.03
C CYS A 81 8.63 -6.96 1.50
N ARG A 82 9.02 -7.99 2.25
CA ARG A 82 9.07 -9.40 1.78
C ARG A 82 7.69 -10.04 1.52
N PHE A 83 6.62 -9.41 2.00
CA PHE A 83 5.23 -9.82 1.76
C PHE A 83 4.58 -9.06 0.60
N CYS A 84 5.17 -7.95 0.13
CA CYS A 84 4.50 -7.02 -0.76
C CYS A 84 4.70 -7.42 -2.23
N GLN A 85 3.68 -8.03 -2.83
CA GLN A 85 3.70 -8.39 -4.24
C GLN A 85 3.88 -7.17 -5.13
N ALA A 86 3.11 -6.10 -4.90
CA ALA A 86 3.21 -4.86 -5.66
C ALA A 86 4.65 -4.30 -5.65
N GLY A 87 5.31 -4.31 -4.50
CA GLY A 87 6.72 -3.91 -4.38
C GLY A 87 7.66 -4.73 -5.25
N MET A 88 7.41 -6.03 -5.43
CA MET A 88 8.24 -6.90 -6.26
C MET A 88 7.90 -6.82 -7.75
N ILE A 89 6.60 -6.90 -8.09
CA ILE A 89 6.15 -6.96 -9.49
C ILE A 89 6.15 -5.61 -10.19
N TYR A 90 6.19 -4.47 -9.50
CA TYR A 90 6.22 -3.16 -10.15
C TYR A 90 7.62 -2.57 -10.30
N ARG A 91 8.68 -3.24 -9.83
CA ARG A 91 10.07 -2.78 -10.03
C ARG A 91 10.49 -2.80 -11.52
N PRO A 92 11.38 -1.89 -11.95
CA PRO A 92 12.01 -0.82 -11.17
C PRO A 92 11.07 0.37 -10.91
N VAL A 93 11.46 1.28 -10.02
CA VAL A 93 10.74 2.53 -9.77
C VAL A 93 10.96 3.48 -10.95
N ARG A 94 9.87 4.07 -11.43
CA ARG A 94 9.85 5.14 -12.43
C ARG A 94 8.95 6.25 -11.93
N GLU A 95 9.34 7.49 -12.17
CA GLU A 95 8.67 8.68 -11.68
C GLU A 95 8.26 9.56 -12.85
N ARG A 96 7.17 10.29 -12.69
CA ARG A 96 6.77 11.32 -13.65
C ARG A 96 7.40 12.65 -13.31
N HIS A 97 7.60 13.49 -14.31
CA HIS A 97 8.03 14.87 -14.10
C HIS A 97 6.88 15.68 -13.47
N PRO A 98 7.15 16.55 -12.46
CA PRO A 98 6.14 17.39 -11.83
C PRO A 98 5.30 18.20 -12.82
N ASP A 99 5.92 18.77 -13.85
CA ASP A 99 5.22 19.56 -14.87
C ASP A 99 4.23 18.73 -15.70
N THR A 100 4.56 17.47 -15.99
CA THR A 100 3.63 16.55 -16.67
C THR A 100 2.45 16.23 -15.75
N ILE A 101 2.70 16.01 -14.45
CA ILE A 101 1.64 15.77 -13.47
C ILE A 101 0.70 16.99 -13.37
N LEU A 102 1.25 18.20 -13.27
CA LEU A 102 0.48 19.45 -13.16
C LEU A 102 -0.41 19.67 -14.39
N ARG A 103 0.17 19.56 -15.60
CA ARG A 103 -0.59 19.73 -16.86
C ARG A 103 -1.73 18.71 -16.98
N ASN A 104 -1.44 17.44 -16.71
CA ASN A 104 -2.44 16.38 -16.78
C ASN A 104 -3.54 16.57 -15.72
N ALA A 105 -3.19 17.06 -14.53
CA ALA A 105 -4.16 17.37 -13.49
C ALA A 105 -5.09 18.50 -13.92
N GLU A 106 -4.53 19.59 -14.46
CA GLU A 106 -5.30 20.74 -14.92
C GLU A 106 -6.30 20.35 -16.02
N GLU A 107 -5.84 19.61 -17.03
CA GLU A 107 -6.68 19.17 -18.13
C GLU A 107 -7.76 18.19 -17.67
N ALA A 108 -7.41 17.19 -16.88
CA ALA A 108 -8.36 16.18 -16.42
C ALA A 108 -9.38 16.74 -15.42
N LEU A 109 -8.99 17.63 -14.50
CA LEU A 109 -9.94 18.29 -13.61
C LEU A 109 -10.96 19.12 -14.40
N LYS A 110 -10.50 19.88 -15.39
CA LYS A 110 -11.36 20.67 -16.28
C LYS A 110 -12.36 19.80 -17.05
N ASN A 111 -11.92 18.65 -17.56
CA ASN A 111 -12.75 17.76 -18.38
C ASN A 111 -13.72 16.90 -17.56
N THR A 112 -13.42 16.65 -16.28
CA THR A 112 -14.21 15.73 -15.44
C THR A 112 -15.09 16.44 -14.42
N GLY A 113 -14.72 17.66 -14.00
CA GLY A 113 -15.39 18.36 -12.91
C GLY A 113 -15.14 17.75 -11.53
N HIS A 114 -14.16 16.85 -11.37
CA HIS A 114 -13.80 16.31 -10.06
C HIS A 114 -13.26 17.40 -9.12
N GLU A 115 -13.68 17.37 -7.86
CA GLU A 115 -13.18 18.26 -6.80
C GLU A 115 -12.17 17.57 -5.87
N ASP A 116 -11.82 16.31 -6.13
CA ASP A 116 -10.83 15.54 -5.36
C ASP A 116 -9.77 14.97 -6.31
N LEU A 117 -8.49 15.29 -6.04
CA LEU A 117 -7.31 14.77 -6.73
C LEU A 117 -6.50 13.84 -5.81
N SER A 118 -6.09 12.68 -6.31
CA SER A 118 -5.28 11.69 -5.59
C SER A 118 -4.00 11.38 -6.34
N LEU A 119 -2.87 11.50 -5.64
CA LEU A 119 -1.55 11.16 -6.19
C LEU A 119 -1.32 9.65 -6.09
N LEU A 120 -1.56 8.94 -7.19
CA LEU A 120 -1.46 7.48 -7.26
C LEU A 120 0.02 7.05 -7.29
N SER A 121 0.42 6.26 -6.29
CA SER A 121 1.73 5.61 -6.21
C SER A 121 1.69 4.51 -5.13
N LEU A 122 2.70 3.64 -5.11
CA LEU A 122 2.87 2.64 -4.03
C LEU A 122 3.47 3.24 -2.76
N SER A 123 4.22 4.34 -2.88
CA SER A 123 4.82 5.07 -1.76
C SER A 123 4.96 6.54 -2.17
N CYS A 124 3.95 7.34 -1.84
CA CYS A 124 3.89 8.73 -2.27
C CYS A 124 5.04 9.55 -1.67
N GLY A 125 5.36 9.31 -0.40
CA GLY A 125 6.45 9.98 0.31
C GLY A 125 7.86 9.67 -0.22
N ASP A 126 8.00 8.62 -1.03
CA ASP A 126 9.29 8.29 -1.67
C ASP A 126 9.47 9.00 -3.03
N TYR A 127 8.47 9.77 -3.50
CA TYR A 127 8.57 10.52 -4.75
C TYR A 127 9.51 11.72 -4.60
N GLN A 128 10.55 11.79 -5.43
CA GLN A 128 11.66 12.74 -5.27
C GLN A 128 11.21 14.20 -5.19
N CYS A 129 10.23 14.58 -6.02
CA CYS A 129 9.76 15.96 -6.12
C CYS A 129 8.42 16.19 -5.39
N LEU A 130 8.09 15.40 -4.36
CA LEU A 130 6.75 15.46 -3.75
C LEU A 130 6.44 16.82 -3.13
N LEU A 131 7.39 17.44 -2.39
CA LEU A 131 7.13 18.73 -1.75
C LEU A 131 6.91 19.86 -2.78
N PRO A 132 7.80 20.07 -3.77
CA PRO A 132 7.55 21.03 -4.85
C PRO A 132 6.25 20.76 -5.61
N LEU A 133 5.96 19.50 -5.93
CA LEU A 133 4.73 19.12 -6.64
C LEU A 133 3.49 19.46 -5.81
N LEU A 134 3.49 19.11 -4.52
CA LEU A 134 2.37 19.40 -3.62
C LEU A 134 2.14 20.90 -3.50
N GLN A 135 3.21 21.69 -3.34
CA GLN A 135 3.10 23.14 -3.31
C GLN A 135 2.48 23.69 -4.60
N ALA A 136 3.01 23.29 -5.76
CA ALA A 136 2.49 23.74 -7.05
C ALA A 136 1.02 23.35 -7.28
N LEU A 137 0.62 22.13 -6.91
CA LEU A 137 -0.77 21.67 -6.98
C LEU A 137 -1.68 22.51 -6.07
N MET A 138 -1.25 22.75 -4.84
CA MET A 138 -2.03 23.52 -3.87
C MET A 138 -2.15 25.00 -4.29
N ASP A 139 -1.10 25.60 -4.85
CA ASP A 139 -1.10 26.98 -5.36
C ASP A 139 -1.98 27.11 -6.61
N ARG A 140 -2.02 26.09 -7.47
CA ARG A 140 -2.82 26.06 -8.70
C ARG A 140 -4.30 25.84 -8.45
N PHE A 141 -4.65 24.93 -7.54
CA PHE A 141 -6.02 24.43 -7.40
C PHE A 141 -6.68 24.74 -6.05
N GLY A 142 -5.94 25.29 -5.07
CA GLY A 142 -6.48 25.60 -3.73
C GLY A 142 -7.70 26.53 -3.76
N ASP A 143 -7.66 27.57 -4.59
CA ASP A 143 -8.76 28.53 -4.74
C ASP A 143 -9.99 27.93 -5.46
N GLN A 144 -9.77 26.86 -6.23
CA GLN A 144 -10.81 26.13 -6.94
C GLN A 144 -11.50 25.07 -6.06
N ARG A 145 -11.17 25.03 -4.75
CA ARG A 145 -11.68 24.06 -3.76
C ARG A 145 -11.39 22.60 -4.12
N VAL A 146 -10.41 22.33 -4.97
CA VAL A 146 -9.96 20.97 -5.26
C VAL A 146 -9.16 20.45 -4.06
N SER A 147 -9.60 19.34 -3.50
CA SER A 147 -8.96 18.66 -2.38
C SER A 147 -7.91 17.68 -2.90
N ILE A 148 -6.68 17.83 -2.40
CA ILE A 148 -5.56 16.96 -2.77
C ILE A 148 -5.36 15.90 -1.68
N SER A 149 -5.26 14.65 -2.08
CA SER A 149 -5.07 13.50 -1.21
C SER A 149 -3.77 12.76 -1.51
N LEU A 150 -3.04 12.44 -0.44
CA LEU A 150 -1.77 11.72 -0.47
C LEU A 150 -1.99 10.29 0.05
N PRO A 151 -2.34 9.32 -0.80
CA PRO A 151 -2.45 7.93 -0.37
C PRO A 151 -1.07 7.37 -0.03
N SER A 152 -1.04 6.37 0.86
CA SER A 152 0.19 5.62 1.18
C SER A 152 1.36 6.50 1.64
N LEU A 153 1.05 7.57 2.40
CA LEU A 153 2.03 8.52 2.86
C LEU A 153 2.87 7.91 3.99
N ARG A 154 4.06 7.44 3.62
CA ARG A 154 5.13 7.12 4.55
C ARG A 154 6.09 8.30 4.53
N ILE A 155 6.14 9.06 5.60
CA ILE A 155 7.11 10.15 5.75
C ILE A 155 8.05 9.73 6.85
N ASP A 156 9.31 9.49 6.49
CA ASP A 156 10.36 9.14 7.45
C ASP A 156 10.79 10.40 8.27
N SER A 157 10.50 11.64 7.80
CA SER A 157 10.60 12.87 8.60
C SER A 157 9.67 13.99 8.12
N LEU A 158 8.83 14.52 9.01
CA LEU A 158 7.95 15.67 8.74
C LEU A 158 8.69 16.98 9.07
N ASP A 159 9.43 17.52 8.12
CA ASP A 159 10.01 18.88 8.21
C ASP A 159 8.88 19.95 8.34
N PRO A 160 9.09 21.08 9.05
CA PRO A 160 8.20 22.23 9.02
C PRO A 160 7.59 22.62 7.66
N ALA A 161 8.37 22.61 6.57
CA ALA A 161 7.88 22.94 5.22
C ALA A 161 6.82 21.95 4.74
N TRP A 162 6.99 20.66 5.05
CA TRP A 162 5.97 19.63 4.80
C TRP A 162 4.69 19.92 5.56
N MET A 163 4.83 20.30 6.82
CA MET A 163 3.71 20.56 7.72
C MET A 163 2.84 21.74 7.25
N GLU A 164 3.44 22.77 6.63
CA GLU A 164 2.69 23.87 6.05
C GLU A 164 1.83 23.43 4.88
N GLN A 165 2.39 22.67 3.93
CA GLN A 165 1.61 22.18 2.78
C GLN A 165 0.54 21.18 3.20
N ILE A 166 0.87 20.32 4.16
CA ILE A 166 -0.05 19.37 4.77
C ILE A 166 -1.25 20.05 5.44
N LYS A 167 -1.09 21.24 6.03
CA LYS A 167 -2.23 21.96 6.63
C LYS A 167 -3.27 22.38 5.59
N ARG A 168 -2.85 22.56 4.33
CA ARG A 168 -3.71 22.97 3.21
C ARG A 168 -4.51 21.80 2.62
N VAL A 169 -4.07 20.55 2.82
CA VAL A 169 -4.81 19.36 2.36
C VAL A 169 -5.95 18.98 3.31
N ARG A 170 -6.99 18.35 2.77
CA ARG A 170 -8.15 17.90 3.55
C ARG A 170 -7.77 16.73 4.48
N LYS A 171 -7.91 16.95 5.78
CA LYS A 171 -7.54 15.98 6.83
C LYS A 171 -8.65 14.95 7.08
N THR A 172 -8.72 13.89 6.27
CA THR A 172 -9.75 12.82 6.41
C THR A 172 -9.33 11.67 7.34
N GLY A 173 -8.03 11.43 7.49
CA GLY A 173 -7.41 10.45 8.40
C GLY A 173 -6.03 10.05 7.90
N PHE A 174 -5.07 9.91 8.81
CA PHE A 174 -3.69 9.55 8.46
C PHE A 174 -3.50 8.05 8.61
N THR A 175 -2.97 7.38 7.59
CA THR A 175 -2.74 5.94 7.62
C THR A 175 -1.28 5.65 7.93
N LEU A 176 -1.04 4.92 9.02
CA LEU A 176 0.23 4.31 9.37
C LEU A 176 0.13 2.80 9.17
N ALA A 177 1.13 2.21 8.52
CA ALA A 177 1.20 0.77 8.31
C ALA A 177 2.42 0.17 9.02
N PRO A 178 2.32 -0.09 10.34
CA PRO A 178 3.33 -0.83 11.08
C PRO A 178 3.51 -2.27 10.57
N GLU A 179 2.43 -2.89 10.08
CA GLU A 179 2.33 -4.29 9.63
C GLU A 179 2.53 -5.35 10.72
N ALA A 180 3.40 -5.09 11.70
CA ALA A 180 3.67 -5.96 12.83
C ALA A 180 3.77 -5.17 14.14
N GLY A 181 3.60 -5.87 15.26
CA GLY A 181 3.59 -5.26 16.60
C GLY A 181 4.94 -4.76 17.08
N ASN A 182 6.04 -5.41 16.70
CA ASN A 182 7.38 -5.09 17.19
C ASN A 182 8.44 -5.00 16.06
N ASP A 183 9.60 -4.45 16.41
CA ASP A 183 10.72 -4.25 15.49
C ASP A 183 11.31 -5.55 14.95
N ARG A 184 11.30 -6.64 15.74
CA ARG A 184 11.82 -7.94 15.32
C ARG A 184 11.03 -8.46 14.11
N LEU A 185 9.71 -8.48 14.21
CA LEU A 185 8.85 -8.97 13.13
C LEU A 185 8.85 -8.01 11.94
N ARG A 186 8.92 -6.68 12.18
CA ARG A 186 9.13 -5.67 11.12
C ARG A 186 10.45 -5.89 10.36
N LYS A 187 11.55 -6.23 11.04
CA LYS A 187 12.83 -6.63 10.41
C LYS A 187 12.70 -7.91 9.58
N ILE A 188 11.99 -8.93 10.08
CA ILE A 188 11.77 -10.18 9.33
C ILE A 188 11.06 -9.91 8.00
N ILE A 189 10.06 -9.03 7.99
CA ILE A 189 9.31 -8.68 6.77
C ILE A 189 10.01 -7.60 5.93
N ASN A 190 11.23 -7.18 6.31
CA ASN A 190 12.02 -6.12 5.69
C ASN A 190 11.30 -4.76 5.62
N LYS A 191 10.64 -4.39 6.73
CA LYS A 191 9.99 -3.10 6.94
C LYS A 191 10.84 -2.28 7.91
N GLY A 192 11.62 -1.33 7.40
CA GLY A 192 12.46 -0.45 8.22
C GLY A 192 11.69 0.68 8.91
N LEU A 193 10.57 0.39 9.57
CA LEU A 193 9.82 1.35 10.38
C LEU A 193 9.96 0.90 11.84
N THR A 194 10.62 1.70 12.68
CA THR A 194 10.86 1.35 14.08
C THR A 194 9.66 1.69 14.97
N HIS A 195 9.68 1.18 16.20
CA HIS A 195 8.70 1.55 17.21
C HIS A 195 8.70 3.07 17.46
N GLU A 196 9.88 3.64 17.61
CA GLU A 196 10.07 5.08 17.84
C GLU A 196 9.54 5.92 16.68
N ASP A 197 9.81 5.52 15.43
CA ASP A 197 9.28 6.21 14.25
C ASP A 197 7.75 6.28 14.27
N ILE A 198 7.08 5.19 14.68
CA ILE A 198 5.62 5.11 14.74
C ILE A 198 5.08 6.05 15.81
N ILE A 199 5.69 6.07 16.99
CA ILE A 199 5.27 6.93 18.11
C ILE A 199 5.50 8.40 17.77
N THR A 200 6.69 8.76 17.27
CA THR A 200 7.03 10.12 16.85
C THR A 200 6.11 10.61 15.73
N THR A 201 5.86 9.78 14.71
CA THR A 201 4.94 10.14 13.63
C THR A 201 3.52 10.35 14.15
N ALA A 202 3.04 9.50 15.06
CA ALA A 202 1.71 9.67 15.64
C ALA A 202 1.57 10.99 16.42
N GLN A 203 2.59 11.38 17.19
CA GLN A 203 2.63 12.66 17.89
C GLN A 203 2.57 13.84 16.90
N GLN A 204 3.41 13.81 15.87
CA GLN A 204 3.46 14.86 14.84
C GLN A 204 2.13 14.99 14.09
N VAL A 205 1.51 13.87 13.71
CA VAL A 205 0.23 13.83 13.01
C VAL A 205 -0.91 14.41 13.85
N PHE A 206 -1.00 14.04 15.14
CA PHE A 206 -2.01 14.62 16.02
C PHE A 206 -1.74 16.11 16.30
N ALA A 207 -0.48 16.52 16.50
CA ALA A 207 -0.10 17.93 16.65
C ALA A 207 -0.41 18.75 15.39
N ALA A 208 -0.34 18.14 14.21
CA ALA A 208 -0.74 18.74 12.93
C ALA A 208 -2.26 18.91 12.77
N GLY A 209 -3.06 18.41 13.71
CA GLY A 209 -4.52 18.58 13.76
C GLY A 209 -5.32 17.48 13.05
N TRP A 210 -4.72 16.33 12.74
CA TRP A 210 -5.53 15.16 12.38
C TRP A 210 -6.26 14.62 13.59
N ASN A 211 -7.53 14.25 13.40
CA ASN A 211 -8.34 13.66 14.46
C ASN A 211 -8.42 12.13 14.35
N LEU A 212 -7.77 11.51 13.37
CA LEU A 212 -7.85 10.08 13.13
C LEU A 212 -6.53 9.54 12.59
N ILE A 213 -5.96 8.57 13.32
CA ILE A 213 -4.91 7.69 12.81
C ILE A 213 -5.51 6.31 12.53
N LYS A 214 -5.19 5.75 11.37
CA LYS A 214 -5.54 4.37 10.97
C LYS A 214 -4.25 3.54 10.98
N LEU A 215 -4.20 2.51 11.81
CA LEU A 215 -3.10 1.56 11.88
C LEU A 215 -3.46 0.31 11.07
N TYR A 216 -2.51 -0.19 10.27
CA TYR A 216 -2.66 -1.43 9.50
C TYR A 216 -1.65 -2.46 9.99
N PHE A 217 -2.16 -3.64 10.32
CA PHE A 217 -1.41 -4.78 10.83
C PHE A 217 -1.76 -6.04 10.05
N MET A 218 -0.84 -6.98 10.05
CA MET A 218 -1.08 -8.35 9.62
C MET A 218 -0.88 -9.32 10.79
N ILE A 219 -1.59 -10.45 10.74
CA ILE A 219 -1.36 -11.62 11.58
C ILE A 219 -0.98 -12.81 10.71
N GLY A 220 -0.24 -13.76 11.29
CA GLY A 220 0.22 -14.94 10.54
C GLY A 220 1.47 -14.68 9.71
N LEU A 221 2.23 -13.64 10.02
CA LEU A 221 3.48 -13.38 9.33
C LEU A 221 4.51 -14.49 9.61
N PRO A 222 5.42 -14.80 8.67
CA PRO A 222 6.49 -15.76 8.90
C PRO A 222 7.32 -15.40 10.14
N GLY A 223 7.45 -16.34 11.09
CA GLY A 223 8.17 -16.13 12.35
C GLY A 223 7.41 -15.33 13.42
N GLU A 224 6.11 -15.12 13.24
CA GLU A 224 5.21 -14.56 14.26
C GLU A 224 5.01 -15.56 15.43
N ARG A 225 5.02 -15.02 16.65
CA ARG A 225 4.86 -15.69 17.94
C ARG A 225 3.63 -15.13 18.63
N LYS A 226 3.08 -15.88 19.60
CA LYS A 226 1.93 -15.42 20.40
C LYS A 226 2.21 -14.08 21.10
N SER A 227 3.42 -13.87 21.63
CA SER A 227 3.83 -12.61 22.26
C SER A 227 3.81 -11.41 21.30
N ASP A 228 4.00 -11.62 19.99
CA ASP A 228 3.97 -10.49 19.04
C ASP A 228 2.56 -9.91 18.89
N LEU A 229 1.50 -10.68 19.20
CA LEU A 229 0.13 -10.17 19.27
C LEU A 229 -0.06 -9.24 20.48
N GLU A 230 0.60 -9.55 21.60
CA GLU A 230 0.60 -8.71 22.78
C GLU A 230 1.37 -7.41 22.50
N ASP A 231 2.51 -7.50 21.82
CA ASP A 231 3.26 -6.32 21.36
C ASP A 231 2.43 -5.45 20.42
N MET A 232 1.65 -6.05 19.52
CA MET A 232 0.70 -5.33 18.65
C MET A 232 -0.34 -4.56 19.46
N VAL A 233 -0.93 -5.19 20.48
CA VAL A 233 -1.89 -4.54 21.39
C VAL A 233 -1.22 -3.40 22.15
N SER A 234 0.01 -3.59 22.63
CA SER A 234 0.79 -2.59 23.35
C SER A 234 1.02 -1.35 22.49
N LEU A 235 1.53 -1.53 21.26
CA LEU A 235 1.73 -0.44 20.31
C LEU A 235 0.43 0.31 19.98
N ILE A 236 -0.66 -0.42 19.75
CA ILE A 236 -1.98 0.18 19.50
C ILE A 236 -2.43 1.06 20.67
N ARG A 237 -2.27 0.58 21.91
CA ARG A 237 -2.64 1.32 23.12
C ARG A 237 -1.75 2.54 23.32
N GLU A 238 -0.46 2.42 23.03
CA GLU A 238 0.48 3.54 23.12
C GLU A 238 0.09 4.67 22.15
N VAL A 239 -0.18 4.35 20.87
CA VAL A 239 -0.69 5.31 19.90
C VAL A 239 -2.03 5.92 20.33
N ALA A 240 -2.93 5.13 20.91
CA ALA A 240 -4.20 5.61 21.44
C ALA A 240 -4.04 6.53 22.66
N SER A 241 -3.00 6.34 23.47
CA SER A 241 -2.69 7.21 24.61
C SER A 241 -2.28 8.62 24.17
N ILE A 242 -1.56 8.73 23.05
CA ILE A 242 -1.18 10.01 22.43
C ILE A 242 -2.44 10.76 22.00
N ALA A 243 -3.37 10.07 21.33
CA ALA A 243 -4.67 10.63 20.96
C ALA A 243 -5.41 11.20 22.18
N GLY A 244 -5.41 10.45 23.30
CA GLY A 244 -6.05 10.85 24.56
C GLY A 244 -5.53 12.17 25.14
N LYS A 245 -4.24 12.49 24.94
CA LYS A 245 -3.63 13.75 25.42
C LYS A 245 -4.02 14.97 24.59
N THR A 246 -4.32 14.77 23.31
CA THR A 246 -4.66 15.85 22.35
C THR A 246 -6.15 16.27 22.34
N GLY A 247 -7.00 15.63 23.14
CA GLY A 247 -8.41 15.99 23.34
C GLY A 247 -9.42 14.93 22.86
N ARG A 248 -10.72 15.15 23.15
CA ARG A 248 -11.81 14.17 22.92
C ARG A 248 -12.09 13.81 21.45
N LYS A 249 -11.50 14.50 20.47
CA LYS A 249 -11.77 14.27 19.04
C LYS A 249 -10.81 13.26 18.39
N ALA A 250 -9.63 13.02 18.96
CA ALA A 250 -8.63 12.14 18.37
C ALA A 250 -9.04 10.66 18.52
N LYS A 251 -8.97 9.91 17.42
CA LYS A 251 -9.39 8.51 17.31
C LYS A 251 -8.27 7.66 16.71
N VAL A 252 -8.26 6.39 17.08
CA VAL A 252 -7.38 5.37 16.48
C VAL A 252 -8.25 4.23 15.96
N ASN A 253 -8.08 3.90 14.69
CA ASN A 253 -8.65 2.69 14.10
C ASN A 253 -7.51 1.71 13.82
N ALA A 254 -7.58 0.50 14.35
CA ALA A 254 -6.64 -0.57 13.99
C ALA A 254 -7.33 -1.52 13.01
N SER A 255 -6.71 -1.81 11.88
CA SER A 255 -7.18 -2.77 10.89
C SER A 255 -6.21 -3.94 10.82
N VAL A 256 -6.71 -5.16 10.98
CA VAL A 256 -5.90 -6.37 11.00
C VAL A 256 -6.27 -7.24 9.80
N ALA A 257 -5.27 -7.65 9.03
CA ALA A 257 -5.44 -8.60 7.94
C ALA A 257 -4.74 -9.94 8.24
N THR A 258 -5.33 -11.06 7.82
CA THR A 258 -4.57 -12.32 7.77
C THR A 258 -3.57 -12.27 6.61
N PHE A 259 -2.31 -12.60 6.89
CA PHE A 259 -1.26 -12.69 5.87
C PHE A 259 -1.65 -13.68 4.76
N VAL A 260 -1.44 -13.27 3.52
CA VAL A 260 -1.65 -14.10 2.32
C VAL A 260 -0.30 -14.24 1.60
N PRO A 261 0.27 -15.45 1.49
CA PRO A 261 1.48 -15.69 0.70
C PRO A 261 1.24 -15.33 -0.77
N LYS A 262 1.78 -14.20 -1.22
CA LYS A 262 1.61 -13.76 -2.61
C LYS A 262 2.69 -14.33 -3.51
N SER A 263 2.30 -14.78 -4.71
CA SER A 263 3.24 -15.20 -5.74
C SER A 263 4.24 -14.09 -6.07
N HIS A 264 5.45 -14.49 -6.45
CA HIS A 264 6.58 -13.60 -6.74
C HIS A 264 7.04 -12.75 -5.54
N THR A 265 6.69 -13.12 -4.31
CA THR A 265 7.28 -12.53 -3.10
C THR A 265 8.27 -13.49 -2.45
N PRO A 266 9.26 -13.00 -1.67
CA PRO A 266 10.10 -13.87 -0.87
C PRO A 266 9.35 -14.81 0.08
N PHE A 267 8.11 -14.48 0.45
CA PHE A 267 7.25 -15.32 1.29
C PHE A 267 6.21 -16.13 0.52
N MET A 268 6.33 -16.27 -0.82
CA MET A 268 5.34 -17.01 -1.61
C MET A 268 5.17 -18.48 -1.20
N TRP A 269 6.19 -19.07 -0.55
CA TRP A 269 6.18 -20.45 -0.05
C TRP A 269 5.98 -20.56 1.46
N ALA A 270 5.70 -19.44 2.13
CA ALA A 270 5.39 -19.46 3.55
C ALA A 270 4.00 -20.09 3.78
N PRO A 271 3.79 -20.80 4.89
CA PRO A 271 2.47 -21.31 5.23
C PRO A 271 1.50 -20.15 5.49
N GLN A 272 0.25 -20.33 5.07
CA GLN A 272 -0.85 -19.46 5.43
C GLN A 272 -1.57 -20.02 6.66
N LEU A 273 -2.09 -19.15 7.53
CA LEU A 273 -2.97 -19.58 8.62
C LEU A 273 -4.24 -20.23 8.09
N SER A 274 -4.75 -21.22 8.83
CA SER A 274 -6.12 -21.67 8.63
C SER A 274 -7.13 -20.56 8.98
N ALA A 275 -8.36 -20.71 8.52
CA ALA A 275 -9.43 -19.77 8.86
C ALA A 275 -9.70 -19.76 10.38
N GLU A 276 -9.60 -20.92 11.02
CA GLU A 276 -9.80 -21.14 12.45
C GLU A 276 -8.71 -20.42 13.27
N GLU A 277 -7.44 -20.62 12.93
CA GLU A 277 -6.30 -19.95 13.59
C GLU A 277 -6.37 -18.43 13.40
N GLY A 278 -6.74 -17.97 12.19
CA GLY A 278 -6.95 -16.55 11.93
C GLY A 278 -8.04 -15.95 12.83
N TRP A 279 -9.15 -16.66 13.03
CA TRP A 279 -10.20 -16.24 13.95
C TRP A 279 -9.77 -16.26 15.41
N GLU A 280 -9.01 -17.26 15.85
CA GLU A 280 -8.46 -17.33 17.20
C GLU A 280 -7.63 -16.07 17.51
N ARG A 281 -6.70 -15.70 16.62
CA ARG A 281 -5.84 -14.52 16.79
C ARG A 281 -6.63 -13.22 16.76
N ILE A 282 -7.59 -13.08 15.84
CA ILE A 282 -8.47 -11.89 15.79
C ILE A 282 -9.29 -11.77 17.06
N ASN A 283 -9.84 -12.86 17.58
CA ASN A 283 -10.62 -12.85 18.82
C ASN A 283 -9.75 -12.52 20.04
N ALA A 284 -8.51 -13.00 20.08
CA ALA A 284 -7.54 -12.60 21.10
C ALA A 284 -7.31 -11.07 21.07
N LEU A 285 -7.08 -10.48 19.90
CA LEU A 285 -6.94 -9.02 19.75
C LEU A 285 -8.21 -8.27 20.16
N ARG A 286 -9.40 -8.78 19.80
CA ARG A 286 -10.70 -8.20 20.19
C ARG A 286 -10.87 -8.18 21.71
N ASN A 287 -10.54 -9.29 22.37
CA ASN A 287 -10.64 -9.40 23.83
C ASN A 287 -9.64 -8.47 24.52
N SER A 288 -8.40 -8.42 24.04
CA SER A 288 -7.36 -7.54 24.58
C SER A 288 -7.67 -6.04 24.37
N LEU A 289 -8.37 -5.67 23.30
CA LEU A 289 -8.76 -4.27 23.03
C LEU A 289 -10.17 -3.92 23.51
N LYS A 290 -10.87 -4.84 24.18
CA LYS A 290 -12.21 -4.61 24.74
C LYS A 290 -12.17 -3.45 25.75
N GLY A 291 -13.13 -2.54 25.65
CA GLY A 291 -13.20 -1.35 26.51
C GLY A 291 -12.18 -0.24 26.18
N SER A 292 -11.29 -0.46 25.21
CA SER A 292 -10.41 0.61 24.71
C SER A 292 -11.17 1.58 23.80
N ARG A 293 -10.61 2.79 23.60
CA ARG A 293 -11.13 3.77 22.62
C ARG A 293 -10.78 3.42 21.17
N VAL A 294 -10.10 2.30 20.93
CA VAL A 294 -9.62 1.89 19.61
C VAL A 294 -10.73 1.15 18.87
N ARG A 295 -11.01 1.58 17.64
CA ARG A 295 -11.90 0.83 16.75
C ARG A 295 -11.09 -0.23 16.01
N LEU A 296 -11.23 -1.48 16.41
CA LEU A 296 -10.65 -2.61 15.69
C LEU A 296 -11.54 -2.99 14.49
N LYS A 297 -10.91 -3.21 13.34
CA LYS A 297 -11.49 -3.76 12.11
C LYS A 297 -10.64 -4.94 11.66
N TRP A 298 -11.24 -5.87 10.93
CA TRP A 298 -10.50 -6.99 10.37
C TRP A 298 -11.10 -7.42 9.03
N ASN A 299 -10.28 -8.05 8.20
CA ASN A 299 -10.76 -8.82 7.05
C ASN A 299 -11.18 -10.23 7.51
N SER A 300 -12.02 -10.91 6.72
CA SER A 300 -12.41 -12.29 7.03
C SER A 300 -11.20 -13.22 6.85
N PRO A 301 -10.81 -14.00 7.88
CA PRO A 301 -9.78 -15.04 7.71
C PRO A 301 -10.14 -16.05 6.62
N LYS A 302 -11.43 -16.38 6.47
CA LYS A 302 -11.92 -17.28 5.43
C LYS A 302 -11.68 -16.73 4.03
N LEU A 303 -11.92 -15.43 3.81
CA LEU A 303 -11.64 -14.79 2.52
C LEU A 303 -10.14 -14.75 2.25
N SER A 304 -9.33 -14.47 3.28
CA SER A 304 -7.87 -14.43 3.15
C SER A 304 -7.31 -15.80 2.78
N TRP A 305 -7.82 -16.87 3.40
CA TRP A 305 -7.47 -18.25 3.07
C TRP A 305 -7.80 -18.60 1.62
N LEU A 306 -9.02 -18.25 1.16
CA LEU A 306 -9.41 -18.44 -0.25
C LEU A 306 -8.51 -17.65 -1.22
N GLU A 307 -8.03 -16.47 -0.83
CA GLU A 307 -7.14 -15.63 -1.64
C GLU A 307 -5.72 -16.21 -1.77
N GLY A 308 -5.32 -17.12 -0.88
CA GLY A 308 -4.00 -17.77 -0.90
C GLY A 308 -3.98 -19.14 -1.57
N MET A 309 -5.13 -19.66 -2.00
CA MET A 309 -5.26 -20.92 -2.73
C MET A 309 -4.97 -20.79 -4.23
#